data_AF-J9BAL5-F1
#
_entry.id   AF-J9BAL5-F1
#
_cell.length_a   1.000
_cell.length_b   1.000
_cell.length_c   1.000
_cell.angle_alpha   90.00
_cell.angle_beta   90.00
_cell.angle_gamma   90.00
#
_symmetry.space_group_name_H-M   'P 1'
#
loop_
_entity.id
_entity.type
_entity.pdbx_description
1 polymer ?
#
loop_
_entity_poly.entity_id
_entity_poly.type
_entity_poly.pdbx_seq_one_letter_code
_entity_poly.pdbx_strand_id
1 'polypeptide(L)'
;MGILGEYKKSLHNGLYILLLVFLLIPISFQVLLTVSSQLKDGVFMHIAILSLFCRLFLPIAIGLLVSFSFVNEFRRKGYMSAIYHGITLKTILSNKFLFCLIITFGYLLCALIITSIPIVLTVDNLGTVYQSLSFSILFMVISSLIIVNLHFLINIIFYKIPLLSLLVGVIGGLGSFFISHTNYWILFPWSYPIMSLYIDSIETKQLYIILFVYLLSLLSCILMLSTLYNKKSMRWN
;
A
#
# COMPACT_ATOMS: atom_id res chain seq x y z
N MET A 1 0.89 6.62 -23.91
CA MET A 1 1.14 5.66 -22.80
C MET A 1 0.69 6.30 -21.49
N GLY A 2 -0.59 6.15 -21.14
CA GLY A 2 -1.18 6.74 -19.92
C GLY A 2 -1.34 5.72 -18.80
N ILE A 3 -1.98 6.11 -17.70
CA ILE A 3 -2.33 5.23 -16.55
C ILE A 3 -3.00 3.93 -17.01
N LEU A 4 -3.90 4.04 -18.01
CA LEU A 4 -4.62 2.90 -18.60
C LEU A 4 -3.68 1.88 -19.30
N GLY A 5 -2.54 2.34 -19.80
CA GLY A 5 -1.51 1.47 -20.38
C GLY A 5 -0.75 0.68 -19.30
N GLU A 6 -0.49 1.28 -18.14
CA GLU A 6 0.11 0.58 -17.00
C GLU A 6 -0.83 -0.48 -16.42
N TYR A 7 -2.14 -0.20 -16.43
CA TYR A 7 -3.17 -1.19 -16.08
C TYR A 7 -3.13 -2.41 -17.00
N LYS A 8 -3.14 -2.19 -18.33
CA LYS A 8 -3.07 -3.29 -19.33
C LYS A 8 -1.80 -4.13 -19.19
N LYS A 9 -0.63 -3.49 -19.00
CA LYS A 9 0.64 -4.20 -18.78
C LYS A 9 0.60 -5.09 -17.54
N SER A 10 -0.01 -4.60 -16.46
CA SER A 10 -0.10 -5.32 -15.20
C SER A 10 -1.08 -6.50 -15.26
N LEU A 11 -2.10 -6.40 -16.12
CA LEU A 11 -3.11 -7.44 -16.32
C LEU A 11 -2.52 -8.72 -16.91
N HIS A 12 -1.60 -8.62 -17.88
CA HIS A 12 -0.98 -9.78 -18.51
C HIS A 12 0.10 -10.47 -17.65
N ASN A 13 0.56 -9.83 -16.58
CA ASN A 13 1.61 -10.36 -15.71
C ASN A 13 1.06 -11.15 -14.49
N GLY A 14 -0.26 -11.36 -14.39
CA GLY A 14 -0.87 -12.06 -13.26
C GLY A 14 -0.84 -11.30 -11.93
N LEU A 15 -0.40 -10.03 -11.94
CA LEU A 15 -0.26 -9.20 -10.74
C LEU A 15 -1.58 -9.02 -9.98
N TYR A 16 -2.67 -8.81 -10.71
CA TYR A 16 -3.99 -8.65 -10.07
C TYR A 16 -4.49 -9.94 -9.43
N ILE A 17 -4.16 -11.11 -10.01
CA ILE A 17 -4.48 -12.40 -9.39
C ILE A 17 -3.75 -12.51 -8.06
N LEU A 18 -2.46 -12.18 -8.05
CA LEU A 18 -1.65 -12.27 -6.83
C LEU A 18 -2.08 -11.26 -5.76
N LEU A 19 -2.41 -10.02 -6.13
CA LEU A 19 -3.00 -9.04 -5.23
C LEU A 19 -4.34 -9.55 -4.65
N LEU A 20 -5.21 -10.09 -5.50
CA LEU A 20 -6.50 -10.63 -5.07
C LEU A 20 -6.31 -11.81 -4.11
N VAL A 21 -5.33 -12.68 -4.35
CA VAL A 21 -4.93 -13.77 -3.45
C VAL A 21 -4.45 -13.22 -2.09
N PHE A 22 -3.59 -12.20 -2.09
CA PHE A 22 -3.09 -11.54 -0.88
C PHE A 22 -4.16 -10.76 -0.11
N LEU A 23 -5.31 -10.53 -0.71
CA LEU A 23 -6.46 -9.90 -0.07
C LEU A 23 -7.43 -10.95 0.46
N LEU A 24 -7.86 -11.90 -0.37
CA LEU A 24 -8.86 -12.89 0.01
C LEU A 24 -8.36 -13.89 1.04
N ILE A 25 -7.14 -14.42 0.91
CA ILE A 25 -6.64 -15.45 1.83
C ILE A 25 -6.57 -14.95 3.28
N PRO A 26 -5.86 -13.85 3.61
CA PRO A 26 -5.76 -13.42 5.00
C PRO A 26 -7.10 -12.98 5.59
N ILE A 27 -7.95 -12.32 4.79
CA ILE A 27 -9.27 -11.88 5.25
C ILE A 27 -10.15 -13.10 5.53
N SER A 28 -10.29 -14.03 4.58
CA SER A 28 -11.11 -15.23 4.77
C SER A 28 -10.64 -16.09 5.95
N PHE A 29 -9.33 -16.25 6.13
CA PHE A 29 -8.75 -16.95 7.27
C PHE A 29 -9.15 -16.28 8.61
N GLN A 30 -9.04 -14.95 8.70
CA GLN A 30 -9.42 -14.23 9.91
C GLN A 30 -10.93 -14.17 10.13
N VAL A 31 -11.75 -14.17 9.07
CA VAL A 31 -13.21 -14.31 9.18
C VAL A 31 -13.56 -15.64 9.84
N LEU A 32 -12.94 -16.74 9.39
CA LEU A 32 -13.19 -18.06 9.98
C LEU A 32 -12.84 -18.09 11.47
N LEU A 33 -11.69 -17.54 11.86
CA LEU A 33 -11.27 -17.48 13.26
C LEU A 33 -12.20 -16.61 14.10
N THR A 34 -12.57 -15.41 13.62
CA THR A 34 -13.41 -14.47 14.37
C THR A 34 -14.83 -14.99 14.56
N VAL A 35 -15.44 -15.56 13.52
CA VAL A 35 -16.78 -16.18 13.62
C VAL A 35 -16.75 -17.39 14.56
N SER A 36 -15.70 -18.22 14.52
CA SER A 36 -15.57 -19.37 15.43
C SER A 36 -15.49 -18.98 16.91
N SER A 37 -14.91 -17.81 17.20
CA SER A 37 -14.80 -17.27 18.57
C SER A 37 -16.08 -16.60 19.11
N GLN A 38 -17.18 -16.56 18.34
CA GLN A 38 -18.45 -15.93 18.71
C GLN A 38 -18.31 -14.46 19.17
N LEU A 39 -17.37 -13.70 18.60
CA LEU A 39 -17.24 -12.27 18.85
C LEU A 39 -18.51 -11.55 18.36
N LYS A 40 -19.24 -10.92 19.30
CA LYS A 40 -20.48 -10.17 19.01
C LYS A 40 -20.27 -8.66 18.85
N ASP A 41 -19.05 -8.18 19.07
CA ASP A 41 -18.72 -6.77 18.90
C ASP A 41 -18.13 -6.52 17.50
N GLY A 42 -18.86 -5.72 16.71
CA GLY A 42 -18.49 -5.41 15.33
C GLY A 42 -17.17 -4.65 15.20
N VAL A 43 -16.79 -3.86 16.21
CA VAL A 43 -15.51 -3.12 16.21
C VAL A 43 -14.35 -4.10 16.37
N PHE A 44 -14.40 -4.97 17.38
CA PHE A 44 -13.37 -6.00 17.57
C PHE A 44 -13.32 -6.99 16.41
N MET A 45 -14.48 -7.35 15.84
CA MET A 45 -14.55 -8.21 14.67
C MET A 45 -13.85 -7.57 13.46
N HIS A 46 -14.10 -6.28 13.17
CA HIS A 46 -13.41 -5.56 12.10
C HIS A 46 -11.89 -5.54 12.29
N ILE A 47 -11.43 -5.21 13.50
CA ILE A 47 -10.01 -5.15 13.86
C ILE A 47 -9.36 -6.51 13.65
N ALA A 48 -9.97 -7.58 14.17
CA ALA A 48 -9.44 -8.92 14.08
C ALA A 48 -9.37 -9.42 12.62
N ILE A 49 -10.40 -9.16 11.81
CA ILE A 49 -10.42 -9.56 10.39
C ILE A 49 -9.29 -8.86 9.60
N LEU A 50 -9.12 -7.56 9.76
CA LEU A 50 -8.10 -6.79 9.03
C LEU A 50 -6.69 -6.92 9.58
N SER A 51 -6.54 -7.40 10.82
CA SER A 51 -5.26 -7.47 11.53
C SER A 51 -4.14 -8.10 10.70
N LEU A 52 -4.34 -9.34 10.22
CA LEU A 52 -3.31 -10.07 9.48
C LEU A 52 -3.01 -9.42 8.12
N PHE A 53 -4.06 -8.93 7.45
CA PHE A 53 -3.94 -8.22 6.19
C PHE A 53 -3.07 -6.97 6.35
N CYS A 54 -3.39 -6.10 7.31
CA CYS A 54 -2.66 -4.85 7.56
C CYS A 54 -1.23 -5.08 8.07
N ARG A 55 -0.98 -6.11 8.89
CA ARG A 55 0.35 -6.42 9.41
C ARG A 55 1.31 -6.89 8.32
N LEU A 56 0.91 -7.89 7.55
CA LEU A 56 1.82 -8.66 6.70
C LEU A 56 1.54 -8.44 5.22
N PHE A 57 0.30 -8.65 4.78
CA PHE A 57 0.00 -8.76 3.35
C PHE A 57 -0.08 -7.40 2.66
N LEU A 58 -0.58 -6.36 3.33
CA LEU A 58 -0.72 -5.04 2.76
C LEU A 58 0.63 -4.41 2.36
N PRO A 59 1.67 -4.38 3.23
CA PRO A 59 2.95 -3.83 2.82
C PRO A 59 3.65 -4.66 1.74
N ILE A 60 3.50 -5.99 1.78
CA ILE A 60 4.03 -6.88 0.73
C ILE A 60 3.32 -6.63 -0.61
N ALA A 61 1.99 -6.49 -0.60
CA ALA A 61 1.18 -6.20 -1.78
C ALA A 61 1.59 -4.87 -2.43
N ILE A 62 1.79 -3.82 -1.62
CA ILE A 62 2.27 -2.51 -2.10
C ILE A 62 3.69 -2.64 -2.69
N GLY A 63 4.61 -3.30 -1.98
CA GLY A 63 5.97 -3.54 -2.47
C GLY A 63 5.98 -4.31 -3.79
N LEU A 64 5.09 -5.30 -3.94
CA LEU A 64 4.92 -6.07 -5.17
C LEU A 64 4.37 -5.23 -6.32
N LEU A 65 3.30 -4.47 -6.08
CA LEU A 65 2.70 -3.55 -7.05
C LEU A 65 3.75 -2.60 -7.62
N VAL A 66 4.48 -1.92 -6.73
CA VAL A 66 5.49 -0.94 -7.12
C VAL A 66 6.66 -1.62 -7.84
N SER A 67 7.16 -2.76 -7.35
CA SER A 67 8.27 -3.50 -7.96
C SER A 67 7.97 -3.97 -9.38
N PHE A 68 6.82 -4.63 -9.59
CA PHE A 68 6.45 -5.13 -10.91
C PHE A 68 6.20 -4.00 -11.92
N SER A 69 5.67 -2.87 -11.47
CA SER A 69 5.52 -1.70 -12.34
C SER A 69 6.87 -1.19 -12.88
N PHE A 70 7.96 -1.32 -12.10
CA PHE A 70 9.31 -0.95 -12.50
C PHE A 70 10.04 -2.05 -13.29
N VAL A 71 9.82 -3.33 -12.97
CA VAL A 71 10.42 -4.47 -13.70
C VAL A 71 10.09 -4.42 -15.19
N ASN A 72 8.82 -4.15 -15.52
CA ASN A 72 8.36 -4.01 -16.90
C ASN A 72 9.06 -2.87 -17.65
N GLU A 73 9.47 -1.84 -16.92
CA GLU A 73 10.08 -0.66 -17.51
C GLU A 73 11.58 -0.86 -17.65
N PHE A 74 12.30 -1.00 -16.53
CA PHE A 74 13.76 -0.97 -16.50
C PHE A 74 14.41 -2.29 -16.89
N ARG A 75 13.87 -3.43 -16.45
CA ARG A 75 14.47 -4.75 -16.75
C ARG A 75 14.13 -5.22 -18.16
N ARG A 76 12.88 -5.01 -18.60
CA ARG A 76 12.43 -5.39 -19.95
C ARG A 76 12.69 -4.30 -21.01
N LYS A 77 13.40 -3.20 -20.64
CA LYS A 77 13.66 -2.04 -21.50
C LYS A 77 12.39 -1.43 -22.12
N GLY A 78 11.24 -1.56 -21.44
CA GLY A 78 9.95 -1.03 -21.91
C GLY A 78 9.96 0.49 -22.11
N TYR A 79 10.79 1.21 -21.35
CA TYR A 79 10.92 2.68 -21.49
C TYR A 79 11.51 3.08 -22.83
N MET A 80 12.34 2.25 -23.46
CA MET A 80 12.99 2.61 -24.72
C MET A 80 11.95 2.84 -25.81
N SER A 81 10.97 1.93 -25.94
CA SER A 81 9.87 2.08 -26.89
C SER A 81 9.07 3.36 -26.66
N ALA A 82 8.81 3.72 -25.40
CA ALA A 82 8.08 4.95 -25.06
C ALA A 82 8.89 6.22 -25.39
N ILE A 83 10.19 6.21 -25.13
CA ILE A 83 11.10 7.32 -25.48
C ILE A 83 11.19 7.49 -27.00
N TYR A 84 11.25 6.39 -27.77
CA TYR A 84 11.23 6.45 -29.23
C TYR A 84 9.97 7.10 -29.80
N HIS A 85 8.84 7.01 -29.08
CA HIS A 85 7.59 7.69 -29.44
C HIS A 85 7.45 9.09 -28.80
N GLY A 86 8.55 9.69 -28.33
CA GLY A 86 8.58 11.05 -27.80
C GLY A 86 8.06 11.22 -26.38
N ILE A 87 7.81 10.12 -25.65
CA ILE A 87 7.32 10.19 -24.27
C ILE A 87 8.50 10.36 -23.31
N THR A 88 8.46 11.39 -22.48
CA THR A 88 9.53 11.63 -21.49
C THR A 88 9.48 10.63 -20.33
N LEU A 89 10.64 10.31 -19.76
CA LEU A 89 10.75 9.43 -18.58
C LEU A 89 9.96 9.97 -17.38
N LYS A 90 9.92 11.30 -17.20
CA LYS A 90 9.10 11.95 -16.16
C LYS A 90 7.64 11.55 -16.30
N THR A 91 7.09 11.61 -17.51
CA THR A 91 5.70 11.23 -17.79
C THR A 91 5.46 9.76 -17.48
N ILE A 92 6.40 8.87 -17.84
CA ILE A 92 6.32 7.43 -17.54
C ILE A 92 6.27 7.20 -16.03
N LEU A 93 7.22 7.78 -15.28
CA LEU A 93 7.31 7.59 -13.83
C LEU A 93 6.12 8.23 -13.10
N SER A 94 5.67 9.42 -13.52
CA SER A 94 4.48 10.09 -12.97
C SER A 94 3.22 9.24 -13.17
N ASN A 95 3.04 8.66 -14.35
CA ASN A 95 1.91 7.77 -14.63
C ASN A 95 1.96 6.49 -13.78
N LYS A 96 3.15 5.93 -13.56
CA LYS A 96 3.32 4.77 -12.67
C LYS A 96 3.04 5.10 -11.21
N PHE A 97 3.49 6.28 -10.75
CA PHE A 97 3.23 6.74 -9.39
C PHE A 97 1.73 6.86 -9.14
N LEU A 98 1.02 7.58 -10.02
CA LEU A 98 -0.44 7.72 -9.96
C LEU A 98 -1.15 6.37 -10.06
N PHE A 99 -0.69 5.49 -10.95
CA PHE A 99 -1.21 4.13 -11.04
C PHE A 99 -1.09 3.36 -9.72
N CYS A 100 0.08 3.41 -9.06
CA CYS A 100 0.30 2.72 -7.79
C CYS A 100 -0.61 3.28 -6.69
N LEU A 101 -0.78 4.61 -6.63
CA LEU A 101 -1.68 5.26 -5.67
C LEU A 101 -3.14 4.84 -5.87
N ILE A 102 -3.63 4.91 -7.12
CA ILE A 102 -5.02 4.55 -7.46
C ILE A 102 -5.30 3.07 -7.15
N ILE A 103 -4.41 2.17 -7.55
CA ILE A 103 -4.59 0.74 -7.28
C ILE A 103 -4.54 0.44 -5.79
N THR A 104 -3.62 1.06 -5.04
CA THR A 104 -3.54 0.85 -3.58
C THR A 104 -4.81 1.37 -2.89
N PHE A 105 -5.32 2.53 -3.30
CA PHE A 105 -6.57 3.06 -2.77
C PHE A 105 -7.77 2.14 -3.08
N GLY A 106 -7.90 1.68 -4.33
CA GLY A 106 -8.93 0.70 -4.70
C GLY A 106 -8.79 -0.62 -3.94
N TYR A 107 -7.55 -1.08 -3.70
CA TYR A 107 -7.27 -2.29 -2.94
C TYR A 107 -7.72 -2.20 -1.48
N LEU A 108 -7.49 -1.06 -0.83
CA LEU A 108 -7.99 -0.79 0.52
C LEU A 108 -9.52 -0.73 0.58
N LEU A 109 -10.16 -0.08 -0.42
CA LEU A 109 -11.62 -0.07 -0.51
C LEU A 109 -12.19 -1.48 -0.65
N CYS A 110 -11.59 -2.32 -1.51
CA CYS A 110 -11.98 -3.72 -1.62
C CYS A 110 -11.83 -4.48 -0.29
N ALA A 111 -10.72 -4.27 0.43
CA ALA A 111 -10.51 -4.89 1.74
C ALA A 111 -11.61 -4.48 2.73
N LEU A 112 -11.93 -3.18 2.82
CA LEU A 112 -12.98 -2.65 3.69
C LEU A 112 -14.37 -3.18 3.33
N ILE A 113 -14.68 -3.32 2.03
CA ILE A 113 -15.96 -3.88 1.59
C ILE A 113 -16.07 -5.34 1.99
N ILE A 114 -15.02 -6.14 1.76
CA ILE A 114 -15.08 -7.58 2.05
C ILE A 114 -15.14 -7.83 3.56
N THR A 115 -14.46 -7.02 4.37
CA THR A 115 -14.53 -7.15 5.83
C THR A 115 -15.88 -6.73 6.39
N SER A 116 -16.63 -5.87 5.69
CA SER A 116 -17.99 -5.49 6.09
C SER A 116 -18.99 -6.65 5.99
N ILE A 117 -18.81 -7.57 5.03
CA ILE A 117 -19.74 -8.67 4.76
C ILE A 117 -20.04 -9.51 6.02
N PRO A 118 -19.04 -10.08 6.72
CA PRO A 118 -19.30 -10.87 7.93
C PRO A 118 -19.84 -10.03 9.09
N ILE A 119 -19.54 -8.73 9.17
CA ILE A 119 -20.03 -7.84 10.23
C ILE A 119 -21.53 -7.57 10.06
N VAL A 120 -22.02 -7.35 8.83
CA VAL A 120 -23.46 -7.20 8.56
C VAL A 120 -24.23 -8.46 8.96
N LEU A 121 -23.63 -9.64 8.81
CA LEU A 121 -24.27 -10.91 9.11
C LEU A 121 -24.35 -11.21 10.62
N THR A 122 -23.56 -10.51 11.45
CA THR A 122 -23.44 -10.78 12.89
C THR A 122 -23.87 -9.62 13.78
N VAL A 123 -23.89 -8.38 13.29
CA VAL A 123 -24.15 -7.17 14.07
C VAL A 123 -25.24 -6.31 13.40
N ASP A 124 -26.21 -5.87 14.20
CA ASP A 124 -27.43 -5.20 13.72
C ASP A 124 -27.22 -3.78 13.16
N ASN A 125 -26.10 -3.11 13.46
CA ASN A 125 -25.86 -1.73 13.00
C ASN A 125 -24.41 -1.49 12.56
N LEU A 126 -24.17 -1.64 11.26
CA LEU A 126 -22.87 -1.38 10.65
C LEU A 126 -22.47 0.12 10.71
N GLY A 127 -23.46 1.04 10.77
CA GLY A 127 -23.21 2.48 10.78
C GLY A 127 -22.44 2.93 12.02
N THR A 128 -22.77 2.38 13.20
CA THR A 128 -22.09 2.71 14.46
C THR A 128 -20.65 2.16 14.50
N VAL A 129 -20.42 1.00 13.87
CA VAL A 129 -19.09 0.40 13.72
C VAL A 129 -18.19 1.29 12.84
N TYR A 130 -18.67 1.75 11.68
CA TYR A 130 -17.86 2.63 10.82
C TYR A 130 -17.71 4.04 11.39
N GLN A 131 -18.69 4.54 12.15
CA GLN A 131 -18.56 5.82 12.82
C GLN A 131 -17.44 5.79 13.86
N SER A 132 -17.37 4.74 14.68
CA SER A 132 -16.30 4.55 15.68
C SER A 132 -14.94 4.31 15.02
N LEU A 133 -14.89 3.61 13.88
CA LEU A 133 -13.64 3.31 13.16
C LEU A 133 -13.24 4.35 12.10
N SER A 134 -13.95 5.47 11.97
CA SER A 134 -13.73 6.46 10.92
C SER A 134 -12.29 7.01 10.91
N PHE A 135 -11.76 7.35 12.10
CA PHE A 135 -10.37 7.79 12.26
C PHE A 135 -9.38 6.66 11.97
N SER A 136 -9.68 5.43 12.41
CA SER A 136 -8.91 4.22 12.12
C SER A 136 -8.71 4.01 10.63
N ILE A 137 -9.80 4.10 9.87
CA ILE A 137 -9.81 3.93 8.44
C ILE A 137 -9.03 5.06 7.74
N LEU A 138 -9.25 6.31 8.14
CA LEU A 138 -8.52 7.45 7.59
C LEU A 138 -7.01 7.28 7.78
N PHE A 139 -6.59 6.89 8.98
CA PHE A 139 -5.19 6.70 9.32
C PHE A 139 -4.57 5.50 8.59
N MET A 140 -5.32 4.41 8.41
CA MET A 140 -4.91 3.27 7.59
C MET A 140 -4.64 3.69 6.14
N VAL A 141 -5.51 4.52 5.56
CA VAL A 141 -5.35 5.04 4.19
C VAL A 141 -4.10 5.89 4.08
N ILE A 142 -3.92 6.89 4.95
CA ILE A 142 -2.74 7.77 4.92
C ILE A 142 -1.45 6.95 5.08
N SER A 143 -1.44 6.02 6.04
CA SER A 143 -0.30 5.15 6.30
C SER A 143 0.07 4.27 5.11
N SER A 144 -0.92 3.73 4.42
CA SER A 144 -0.68 2.93 3.22
C SER A 144 -0.10 3.76 2.08
N LEU A 145 -0.52 5.02 1.92
CA LEU A 145 0.05 5.93 0.93
C LEU A 145 1.50 6.30 1.25
N ILE A 146 1.88 6.43 2.53
CA ILE A 146 3.29 6.58 2.95
C ILE A 146 4.10 5.38 2.47
N ILE A 147 3.60 4.17 2.68
CA ILE A 147 4.28 2.93 2.26
C ILE A 147 4.47 2.92 0.73
N VAL A 148 3.46 3.34 -0.05
CA VAL A 148 3.59 3.49 -1.52
C VAL A 148 4.72 4.47 -1.86
N ASN A 149 4.75 5.65 -1.25
CA ASN A 149 5.77 6.67 -1.51
C ASN A 149 7.19 6.12 -1.23
N LEU A 150 7.38 5.44 -0.10
CA LEU A 150 8.67 4.85 0.27
C LEU A 150 9.11 3.77 -0.72
N HIS A 151 8.23 2.83 -1.08
CA HIS A 151 8.52 1.79 -2.06
C HIS A 151 8.84 2.38 -3.44
N PHE A 152 8.20 3.48 -3.81
CA PHE A 152 8.43 4.17 -5.07
C PHE A 152 9.79 4.89 -5.08
N LEU A 153 10.14 5.58 -3.98
CA LEU A 153 11.46 6.20 -3.80
C LEU A 153 12.60 5.18 -3.89
N ILE A 154 12.46 4.05 -3.20
CA ILE A 154 13.44 2.95 -3.25
C ILE A 154 13.68 2.52 -4.69
N ASN A 155 12.62 2.33 -5.47
CA ASN A 155 12.75 1.89 -6.86
C ASN A 155 13.27 2.97 -7.82
N ILE A 156 13.06 4.26 -7.52
CA ILE A 156 13.70 5.34 -8.28
C ILE A 156 15.21 5.37 -8.00
N ILE A 157 15.61 5.28 -6.73
CA ILE A 157 17.02 5.35 -6.30
C ILE A 157 17.78 4.11 -6.79
N PHE A 158 17.20 2.92 -6.60
CA PHE A 158 17.79 1.62 -6.92
C PHE A 158 17.18 0.99 -8.18
N TYR A 159 17.01 1.78 -9.22
CA TYR A 159 16.34 1.37 -10.46
C TYR A 159 16.88 0.10 -11.15
N LYS A 160 18.16 -0.22 -10.94
CA LYS A 160 18.80 -1.42 -11.51
C LYS A 160 18.27 -2.70 -10.87
N ILE A 161 17.73 -2.60 -9.66
CA ILE A 161 17.26 -3.72 -8.85
C ILE A 161 15.79 -3.45 -8.46
N PRO A 162 14.85 -3.45 -9.41
CA PRO A 162 13.45 -3.08 -9.17
C PRO A 162 12.70 -4.04 -8.22
N LEU A 163 13.27 -5.23 -7.96
CA LEU A 163 12.75 -6.20 -6.98
C LEU A 163 13.19 -5.89 -5.54
N LEU A 164 14.11 -4.95 -5.32
CA LEU A 164 14.56 -4.56 -3.98
C LEU A 164 13.39 -4.06 -3.12
N SER A 165 12.49 -3.29 -3.73
CA SER A 165 11.31 -2.77 -3.06
C SER A 165 10.38 -3.89 -2.56
N LEU A 166 10.24 -4.99 -3.30
CA LEU A 166 9.51 -6.19 -2.84
C LEU A 166 10.19 -6.82 -1.63
N LEU A 167 11.52 -6.98 -1.67
CA LEU A 167 12.28 -7.54 -0.54
C LEU A 167 12.13 -6.68 0.71
N VAL A 168 12.21 -5.36 0.57
CA VAL A 168 11.91 -4.41 1.66
C VAL A 168 10.47 -4.57 2.15
N GLY A 169 9.52 -4.84 1.26
CA GLY A 169 8.11 -5.06 1.62
C GLY A 169 7.91 -6.33 2.44
N VAL A 170 8.62 -7.41 2.09
CA VAL A 170 8.61 -8.69 2.84
C VAL A 170 9.26 -8.51 4.21
N ILE A 171 10.46 -7.92 4.28
CA ILE A 171 11.14 -7.66 5.55
C ILE A 171 10.31 -6.71 6.42
N GLY A 172 9.75 -5.66 5.83
CA GLY A 172 8.90 -4.70 6.53
C GLY A 172 7.59 -5.31 7.04
N GLY A 173 6.95 -6.17 6.26
CA GLY A 173 5.76 -6.93 6.67
C GLY A 173 6.06 -7.91 7.81
N LEU A 174 7.17 -8.64 7.73
CA LEU A 174 7.63 -9.51 8.82
C LEU A 174 8.01 -8.70 10.06
N GLY A 175 8.72 -7.59 9.89
CA GLY A 175 9.09 -6.68 10.98
C GLY A 175 7.86 -6.06 11.66
N SER A 176 6.81 -5.75 10.90
CA SER A 176 5.54 -5.27 11.42
C SER A 176 4.93 -6.26 12.42
N PHE A 177 5.03 -7.56 12.16
CA PHE A 177 4.53 -8.59 13.08
C PHE A 177 5.19 -8.55 14.47
N PHE A 178 6.49 -8.23 14.54
CA PHE A 178 7.24 -8.18 15.80
C PHE A 178 7.21 -6.80 16.46
N ILE A 179 7.24 -5.73 15.67
CA ILE A 179 7.42 -4.36 16.17
C ILE A 179 6.08 -3.70 16.50
N SER A 180 4.97 -4.14 15.89
CA SER A 180 3.66 -3.50 16.05
C SER A 180 3.25 -3.35 17.52
N HIS A 181 3.57 -4.33 18.36
CA HIS A 181 3.18 -4.32 19.77
C HIS A 181 4.09 -3.46 20.68
N THR A 182 5.11 -2.81 20.11
CA THR A 182 6.11 -2.04 20.87
C THR A 182 5.95 -0.54 20.67
N ASN A 183 6.44 0.28 21.60
CA ASN A 183 6.45 1.74 21.47
C ASN A 183 7.28 2.27 20.28
N TYR A 184 8.10 1.41 19.67
CA TYR A 184 8.91 1.75 18.50
C TYR A 184 8.13 1.72 17.19
N TRP A 185 6.84 1.35 17.21
CA TRP A 185 6.01 1.30 16.00
C TRP A 185 6.07 2.61 15.19
N ILE A 186 6.14 3.77 15.86
CA ILE A 186 6.19 5.09 15.22
C ILE A 186 7.45 5.34 14.39
N LEU A 187 8.49 4.51 14.53
CA LEU A 187 9.70 4.59 13.70
C LEU A 187 9.60 3.75 12.44
N PHE A 188 8.61 2.86 12.35
CA PHE A 188 8.48 1.88 11.26
C PHE A 188 7.15 2.07 10.52
N PRO A 189 7.16 2.71 9.34
CA PRO A 189 5.96 2.97 8.53
C PRO A 189 5.12 1.72 8.22
N TRP A 190 5.76 0.55 8.09
CA TRP A 190 5.12 -0.75 7.87
C TRP A 190 4.24 -1.21 9.04
N SER A 191 4.44 -0.67 10.23
CA SER A 191 3.61 -0.97 11.41
C SER A 191 2.42 -0.02 11.58
N TYR A 192 2.39 1.11 10.85
CA TYR A 192 1.31 2.09 11.00
C TYR A 192 -0.07 1.54 10.61
N PRO A 193 -0.23 0.74 9.54
CA PRO A 193 -1.54 0.18 9.19
C PRO A 193 -2.11 -0.74 10.26
N ILE A 194 -1.29 -1.47 11.02
CA ILE A 194 -1.81 -2.28 12.12
C ILE A 194 -2.16 -1.44 13.34
N MET A 195 -1.34 -0.44 13.67
CA MET A 195 -1.65 0.52 14.74
C MET A 195 -2.93 1.29 14.46
N SER A 196 -3.24 1.54 13.19
CA SER A 196 -4.49 2.18 12.76
C SER A 196 -5.73 1.45 13.26
N LEU A 197 -5.67 0.13 13.43
CA LEU A 197 -6.84 -0.66 13.79
C LEU A 197 -7.15 -0.55 15.29
N TYR A 198 -6.16 -0.27 16.14
CA TYR A 198 -6.31 -0.22 17.60
C TYR A 198 -6.51 1.21 18.14
N ILE A 199 -7.15 2.07 17.34
CA ILE A 199 -7.06 3.54 17.46
C ILE A 199 -7.67 4.17 18.72
N ASP A 200 -8.37 3.42 19.58
CA ASP A 200 -8.83 3.94 20.88
C ASP A 200 -7.68 4.53 21.73
N SER A 201 -6.41 4.28 21.38
CA SER A 201 -5.20 4.82 22.03
C SER A 201 -4.38 5.85 21.22
N ILE A 202 -4.79 6.28 20.01
CA ILE A 202 -3.98 7.21 19.19
C ILE A 202 -4.37 8.66 19.48
N GLU A 203 -3.46 9.40 20.13
CA GLU A 203 -3.62 10.84 20.35
C GLU A 203 -3.68 11.60 19.01
N THR A 204 -4.47 12.67 18.94
CA THR A 204 -4.53 13.58 17.78
C THR A 204 -3.15 14.05 17.32
N LYS A 205 -2.19 14.17 18.25
CA LYS A 205 -0.77 14.47 17.98
C LYS A 205 -0.12 13.47 17.00
N GLN A 206 -0.41 12.18 17.13
CA GLN A 206 0.16 11.14 16.26
C GLN A 206 -0.37 11.24 14.83
N LEU A 207 -1.62 11.71 14.66
CA LEU A 207 -2.21 11.97 13.36
C LEU A 207 -1.43 13.09 12.64
N TYR A 208 -1.09 14.18 13.33
CA TYR A 208 -0.26 15.25 12.78
C TYR A 208 1.14 14.76 12.36
N ILE A 209 1.78 13.93 13.19
CA ILE A 209 3.10 13.36 12.87
C ILE A 209 3.02 12.55 11.57
N ILE A 210 2.02 11.69 11.43
CA ILE A 210 1.89 10.84 10.24
C ILE A 210 1.50 11.63 9.00
N LEU A 211 0.69 12.67 9.15
CA LEU A 211 0.38 13.60 8.06
C LEU A 211 1.65 14.35 7.61
N PHE A 212 2.50 14.75 8.55
CA PHE A 212 3.81 15.35 8.24
C PHE A 212 4.74 14.36 7.53
N VAL A 213 4.84 13.11 8.00
CA VAL A 213 5.62 12.04 7.34
C VAL A 213 5.09 11.78 5.93
N TYR A 214 3.76 11.77 5.74
CA TYR A 214 3.14 11.67 4.43
C TYR A 214 3.55 12.80 3.51
N LEU A 215 3.42 14.06 3.94
CA LEU A 215 3.79 15.22 3.14
C LEU A 215 5.28 15.21 2.76
N LEU A 216 6.17 14.85 3.70
CA LEU A 216 7.60 14.72 3.41
C LEU A 216 7.89 13.59 2.39
N SER A 217 7.26 12.43 2.55
CA SER A 217 7.43 11.30 1.63
C SER A 217 6.89 11.61 0.22
N LEU A 218 5.79 12.38 0.14
CA LEU A 218 5.21 12.82 -1.12
C LEU A 218 6.11 13.88 -1.79
N LEU A 219 6.57 14.87 -1.03
CA LEU A 219 7.41 15.95 -1.53
C LEU A 219 8.75 15.43 -2.03
N SER A 220 9.35 14.45 -1.33
CA SER A 220 10.55 13.77 -1.81
C SER A 220 10.30 12.99 -3.11
N CYS A 221 9.16 12.31 -3.28
CA CYS A 221 8.80 11.69 -4.56
C CYS A 221 8.72 12.72 -5.69
N ILE A 222 8.04 13.85 -5.45
CA ILE A 222 7.86 14.92 -6.43
C ILE A 222 9.21 15.55 -6.82
N LEU A 223 10.08 15.82 -5.84
CA LEU A 223 11.42 16.35 -6.07
C LEU A 223 12.31 15.35 -6.84
N MET A 224 12.23 14.06 -6.55
CA MET A 224 12.99 13.05 -7.30
C MET A 224 12.51 12.95 -8.75
N LEU A 225 11.19 13.02 -8.98
CA LEU A 225 10.62 13.07 -10.32
C LEU A 225 11.01 14.34 -11.09
N SER A 226 11.11 15.49 -10.42
CA SER A 226 11.48 16.77 -11.04
C SER A 226 12.99 16.87 -11.33
N THR A 227 13.84 16.37 -10.45
CA THR A 227 15.30 16.36 -10.66
C THR A 227 15.72 15.42 -11.80
N LEU A 228 15.04 14.28 -11.96
CA LEU A 228 15.24 13.37 -13.10
C LEU A 228 14.87 14.01 -14.45
N TYR A 229 13.99 15.00 -14.46
CA TYR A 229 13.64 15.75 -15.67
C TYR A 229 14.75 16.72 -16.11
N ASN A 230 15.45 17.35 -15.15
CA ASN A 230 16.51 18.32 -15.48
C ASN A 230 17.81 17.65 -15.96
N LYS A 231 18.05 16.38 -15.60
CA LYS A 231 19.16 15.61 -16.18
C LYS A 231 18.79 15.12 -17.58
N LYS A 232 18.97 15.97 -18.60
CA LYS A 232 19.00 15.60 -20.03
C LYS A 232 19.98 14.45 -20.36
N SER A 233 20.88 14.13 -19.43
CA SER A 233 21.93 13.12 -19.58
C SER A 233 22.08 12.33 -18.29
N MET A 234 21.12 11.47 -17.98
CA MET A 234 21.57 10.16 -17.52
C MET A 234 21.54 9.26 -18.76
N ARG A 235 22.70 8.89 -19.28
CA ARG A 235 22.80 7.73 -20.16
C ARG A 235 22.68 6.51 -19.25
N TRP A 236 21.46 5.99 -19.12
CA TRP A 236 21.20 4.72 -18.45
C TRP A 236 21.64 3.60 -19.41
N ASN A 237 22.96 3.41 -19.51
CA ASN A 237 23.58 2.28 -20.18
C ASN A 237 23.49 1.03 -19.30
#